data_AF-A0A7H4MZ67-F1
#
_entry.id   AF-A0A7H4MZ67-F1
#
_cell.length_a   1.000
_cell.length_b   1.000
_cell.length_c   1.000
_cell.angle_alpha   90.00
_cell.angle_beta   90.00
_cell.angle_gamma   90.00
#
_symmetry.space_group_name_H-M   'P 1'
#
loop_
_entity.id
_entity.type
_entity.pdbx_description
1 polymer ?
#
loop_
_entity_poly.entity_id
_entity_poly.type
_entity_poly.pdbx_seq_one_letter_code
_entity_poly.pdbx_strand_id
1 'polypeptide(L)'
;MADVTTNFNWAQSQYSSFGISASGGMTATAEGVALHPGGVQGGTRLMVSTDGVSGVPVGFQGHTNAFGIAVIPGVPNYYRTRAEIDVNRLPDDVESGGTPVVELALTEGAIGFRRFDVLKGSKVVAILSQEDGRHPPFGATVHNAKDRELGMVSDSGLAWLTGVNPDERLTVHWSGSAQCEVVLPRVIPAQQLLLPCKPVTRG
;
A
#
# COMPACT_ATOMS: atom_id res chain seq x y z
N MET A 1 -5.89 6.10 -15.34
CA MET A 1 -4.83 6.42 -16.31
C MET A 1 -5.40 7.41 -17.32
N ALA A 2 -4.56 8.17 -18.04
CA ALA A 2 -5.03 8.99 -19.16
C ALA A 2 -5.38 8.07 -20.34
N ASP A 3 -6.39 8.45 -21.13
CA ASP A 3 -6.80 7.72 -22.33
C ASP A 3 -5.88 8.13 -23.50
N VAL A 4 -5.31 7.15 -24.19
CA VAL A 4 -4.44 7.37 -25.35
C VAL A 4 -5.01 6.61 -26.54
N THR A 5 -5.25 7.33 -27.63
CA THR A 5 -5.81 6.82 -28.88
C THR A 5 -4.82 7.02 -30.01
N THR A 6 -4.63 5.99 -30.83
CA THR A 6 -3.73 6.01 -31.99
C THR A 6 -4.49 5.60 -33.23
N ASN A 7 -4.35 6.33 -34.33
CA ASN A 7 -5.01 6.04 -35.59
C ASN A 7 -4.01 6.06 -36.75
N PHE A 8 -4.13 5.11 -37.66
CA PHE A 8 -3.34 5.04 -38.88
C PHE A 8 -4.28 4.93 -40.08
N ASN A 9 -4.11 5.81 -41.07
CA ASN A 9 -4.91 5.82 -42.28
C ASN A 9 -3.98 5.75 -43.49
N TRP A 10 -4.31 4.93 -44.47
CA TRP A 10 -3.55 4.80 -45.71
C TRP A 10 -4.50 4.75 -46.90
N ALA A 11 -4.24 5.62 -47.88
CA ALA A 11 -4.95 5.69 -49.14
C ALA A 11 -3.95 5.52 -50.30
N GLN A 12 -4.12 4.45 -51.07
CA GLN A 12 -3.23 4.11 -52.18
C GLN A 12 -3.13 5.28 -53.17
N SER A 13 -1.89 5.69 -53.47
CA SER A 13 -1.57 6.78 -54.39
C SER A 13 -2.09 8.17 -53.99
N GLN A 14 -2.50 8.37 -52.72
CA GLN A 14 -2.94 9.68 -52.22
C GLN A 14 -2.17 10.11 -50.97
N TYR A 15 -2.33 9.40 -49.83
CA TYR A 15 -1.67 9.79 -48.59
C TYR A 15 -1.58 8.63 -47.58
N SER A 16 -0.63 8.77 -46.66
CA SER A 16 -0.59 8.02 -45.39
C SER A 16 -0.61 9.03 -44.24
N SER A 17 -1.49 8.85 -43.26
CA SER A 17 -1.52 9.67 -42.06
C SER A 17 -1.50 8.82 -40.80
N PHE A 18 -0.85 9.36 -39.77
CA PHE A 18 -0.76 8.76 -38.45
C PHE A 18 -1.10 9.83 -37.42
N GLY A 19 -1.99 9.51 -36.48
CA GLY A 19 -2.44 10.39 -35.42
C GLY A 19 -2.32 9.73 -34.06
N ILE A 20 -1.97 10.54 -33.06
CA ILE A 20 -1.98 10.16 -31.65
C ILE A 20 -2.73 11.27 -30.91
N SER A 21 -3.70 10.90 -30.08
CA SER A 21 -4.39 11.78 -29.14
C SER A 21 -4.31 11.23 -27.73
N ALA A 22 -4.15 12.10 -26.75
CA ALA A 22 -4.18 11.76 -25.33
C ALA A 22 -5.15 12.70 -24.59
N SER A 23 -5.98 12.15 -23.71
CA SER A 23 -6.92 12.90 -22.89
C SER A 23 -6.94 12.36 -21.46
N GLY A 24 -7.02 13.26 -20.48
CA GLY A 24 -7.03 12.87 -19.07
C GLY A 24 -7.10 14.08 -18.16
N GLY A 25 -6.98 13.82 -16.87
CA GLY A 25 -6.88 14.84 -15.83
C GLY A 25 -5.61 14.69 -15.01
N MET A 26 -5.19 15.80 -14.40
CA MET A 26 -4.13 15.83 -13.41
C MET A 26 -4.68 16.48 -12.14
N THR A 27 -4.33 15.91 -10.99
CA THR A 27 -4.59 16.51 -9.68
C THR A 27 -3.26 16.62 -8.94
N ALA A 28 -2.95 17.83 -8.46
CA ALA A 28 -1.80 18.11 -7.62
C ALA A 28 -2.27 18.77 -6.32
N THR A 29 -1.79 18.25 -5.19
CA THR A 29 -2.04 18.76 -3.83
C THR A 29 -0.73 18.74 -3.04
N ALA A 30 -0.76 19.19 -1.79
CA ALA A 30 0.38 19.04 -0.88
C ALA A 30 0.75 17.57 -0.60
N GLU A 31 -0.19 16.64 -0.77
CA GLU A 31 0.01 15.21 -0.52
C GLU A 31 0.59 14.47 -1.74
N GLY A 32 0.63 15.12 -2.91
CA GLY A 32 1.24 14.57 -4.11
C GLY A 32 0.53 14.93 -5.41
N VAL A 33 0.92 14.26 -6.49
CA VAL A 33 0.39 14.47 -7.83
C VAL A 33 0.06 13.14 -8.48
N ALA A 34 -1.06 13.06 -9.19
CA ALA A 34 -1.42 11.90 -10.00
C ALA A 34 -2.21 12.28 -11.26
N LEU A 35 -1.96 11.51 -12.32
CA LEU A 35 -2.76 11.51 -13.54
C LEU A 35 -3.93 10.55 -13.37
N HIS A 36 -5.08 10.91 -13.91
CA HIS A 36 -6.30 10.12 -13.84
C HIS A 36 -7.12 10.25 -15.14
N PRO A 37 -8.12 9.39 -15.37
CA PRO A 37 -9.02 9.56 -16.51
C PRO A 37 -9.67 10.94 -16.51
N GLY A 38 -10.10 11.40 -17.69
CA GLY A 38 -10.85 12.64 -17.81
C GLY A 38 -12.10 12.63 -16.92
N GLY A 39 -12.49 13.81 -16.45
CA GLY A 39 -13.71 13.98 -15.66
C GLY A 39 -14.33 15.35 -15.93
N VAL A 40 -15.41 15.66 -15.23
CA VAL A 40 -16.01 17.00 -15.27
C VAL A 40 -14.99 18.01 -14.77
N GLN A 41 -14.75 19.09 -15.53
CA GLN A 41 -13.85 20.16 -15.10
C GLN A 41 -14.38 20.81 -13.81
N GLY A 42 -13.52 20.94 -12.80
CA GLY A 42 -13.94 21.38 -11.46
C GLY A 42 -14.80 20.36 -10.70
N GLY A 43 -14.96 19.14 -11.23
CA GLY A 43 -15.71 18.07 -10.58
C GLY A 43 -15.01 17.52 -9.34
N THR A 44 -15.82 16.99 -8.43
CA THR A 44 -15.37 16.36 -7.19
C THR A 44 -14.59 15.08 -7.47
N ARG A 45 -13.52 14.88 -6.71
CA ARG A 45 -12.58 13.77 -6.89
C ARG A 45 -11.94 13.39 -5.57
N LEU A 46 -11.50 12.15 -5.47
CA LEU A 46 -10.81 11.62 -4.30
C LEU A 46 -9.36 11.27 -4.65
N MET A 47 -8.41 11.89 -3.97
CA MET A 47 -7.03 11.48 -3.97
C MET A 47 -6.81 10.39 -2.91
N VAL A 48 -6.15 9.32 -3.31
CA VAL A 48 -5.82 8.18 -2.46
C VAL A 48 -4.31 8.04 -2.36
N SER A 49 -3.79 7.84 -1.15
CA SER A 49 -2.39 7.54 -0.87
C SER A 49 -2.23 6.15 -0.25
N THR A 50 -1.15 5.49 -0.62
CA THR A 50 -0.69 4.20 -0.09
C THR A 50 0.74 4.33 0.45
N ASP A 51 1.11 5.55 0.86
CA ASP A 51 2.39 5.88 1.49
C ASP A 51 3.61 5.40 0.70
N GLY A 52 3.61 5.67 -0.61
CA GLY A 52 4.72 5.31 -1.49
C GLY A 52 4.63 3.93 -2.13
N VAL A 53 3.62 3.11 -1.81
CA VAL A 53 3.46 1.79 -2.43
C VAL A 53 2.79 1.93 -3.80
N SER A 54 3.57 1.79 -4.86
CA SER A 54 3.07 1.88 -6.24
C SER A 54 2.27 0.65 -6.68
N GLY A 55 1.38 0.83 -7.65
CA GLY A 55 0.67 -0.27 -8.31
C GLY A 55 -0.51 -0.86 -7.52
N VAL A 56 -0.82 -0.29 -6.36
CA VAL A 56 -1.95 -0.74 -5.53
C VAL A 56 -3.26 -0.47 -6.27
N PRO A 57 -4.10 -1.49 -6.51
CA PRO A 57 -5.39 -1.31 -7.16
C PRO A 57 -6.37 -0.58 -6.24
N VAL A 58 -6.93 0.52 -6.73
CA VAL A 58 -7.86 1.38 -5.99
C VAL A 58 -9.13 1.57 -6.80
N GLY A 59 -10.28 1.36 -6.15
CA GLY A 59 -11.59 1.38 -6.80
C GLY A 59 -11.68 0.34 -7.91
N PHE A 60 -12.45 0.65 -8.96
CA PHE A 60 -12.73 -0.32 -10.02
C PHE A 60 -11.55 -0.55 -10.99
N GLN A 61 -10.88 0.52 -11.42
CA GLN A 61 -9.88 0.49 -12.52
C GLN A 61 -8.63 1.37 -12.24
N GLY A 62 -8.47 1.89 -11.02
CA GLY A 62 -7.34 2.75 -10.67
C GLY A 62 -6.17 1.95 -10.13
N HIS A 63 -4.94 2.42 -10.39
CA HIS A 63 -3.75 1.98 -9.68
C HIS A 63 -3.02 3.19 -9.14
N THR A 64 -2.36 3.03 -8.00
CA THR A 64 -1.44 4.05 -7.50
C THR A 64 -0.22 4.18 -8.40
N ASN A 65 0.22 5.42 -8.61
CA ASN A 65 1.40 5.73 -9.40
C ASN A 65 2.70 5.38 -8.65
N ALA A 66 3.85 5.75 -9.22
CA ALA A 66 5.17 5.49 -8.63
C ALA A 66 5.36 6.10 -7.22
N PHE A 67 4.55 7.09 -6.83
CA PHE A 67 4.58 7.72 -5.51
C PHE A 67 3.52 7.14 -4.55
N GLY A 68 2.81 6.08 -4.95
CA GLY A 68 1.71 5.51 -4.17
C GLY A 68 0.44 6.37 -4.18
N ILE A 69 0.28 7.27 -5.15
CA ILE A 69 -0.89 8.16 -5.26
C ILE A 69 -1.79 7.75 -6.43
N ALA A 70 -3.10 7.69 -6.17
CA ALA A 70 -4.14 7.54 -7.19
C ALA A 70 -5.18 8.64 -7.05
N VAL A 71 -5.90 8.94 -8.13
CA VAL A 71 -7.07 9.85 -8.08
C VAL A 71 -8.26 9.16 -8.72
N ILE A 72 -9.36 9.13 -7.99
CA ILE A 72 -10.67 8.67 -8.44
C ILE A 72 -11.49 9.92 -8.84
N PRO A 73 -11.64 10.20 -10.14
CA PRO A 73 -12.47 11.32 -10.60
C PRO A 73 -13.97 10.95 -10.51
N GLY A 74 -14.83 11.96 -10.62
CA GLY A 74 -16.28 11.74 -10.77
C GLY A 74 -16.96 11.21 -9.51
N VAL A 75 -16.44 11.57 -8.33
CA VAL A 75 -17.06 11.18 -7.06
C VAL A 75 -18.35 11.98 -6.87
N PRO A 76 -19.49 11.34 -6.53
CA PRO A 76 -20.74 12.03 -6.28
C PRO A 76 -20.65 13.10 -5.17
N ASN A 77 -21.27 14.25 -5.41
CA ASN A 77 -21.33 15.36 -4.45
C ASN A 77 -22.39 15.08 -3.39
N TYR A 78 -22.11 15.34 -2.12
CA TYR A 78 -23.03 15.23 -0.99
C TYR A 78 -23.61 13.83 -0.73
N TYR A 79 -23.11 12.80 -1.43
CA TYR A 79 -23.47 11.41 -1.22
C TYR A 79 -22.29 10.64 -0.62
N ARG A 80 -22.63 9.66 0.23
CA ARG A 80 -21.65 8.71 0.76
C ARG A 80 -21.12 7.87 -0.40
N THR A 81 -19.82 7.95 -0.61
CA THR A 81 -19.08 7.17 -1.59
C THR A 81 -18.12 6.24 -0.87
N ARG A 82 -18.00 5.02 -1.39
CA ARG A 82 -17.05 4.02 -0.91
C ARG A 82 -15.77 4.12 -1.74
N ALA A 83 -14.63 4.23 -1.05
CA ALA A 83 -13.31 4.08 -1.64
C ALA A 83 -12.67 2.83 -1.06
N GLU A 84 -11.99 2.06 -1.90
CA GLU A 84 -11.40 0.80 -1.47
C GLU A 84 -10.15 0.44 -2.23
N ILE A 85 -9.28 -0.34 -1.59
CA ILE A 85 -8.24 -1.11 -2.24
C ILE A 85 -8.81 -2.46 -2.64
N ASP A 86 -8.56 -2.89 -3.87
CA ASP A 86 -8.96 -4.21 -4.33
C ASP A 86 -7.97 -5.27 -3.83
N VAL A 87 -8.26 -5.84 -2.67
CA VAL A 87 -7.42 -6.85 -2.02
C VAL A 87 -7.25 -8.14 -2.84
N ASN A 88 -8.15 -8.42 -3.79
CA ASN A 88 -8.05 -9.61 -4.64
C ASN A 88 -7.08 -9.43 -5.81
N ARG A 89 -6.68 -8.19 -6.09
CA ARG A 89 -5.75 -7.82 -7.18
C ARG A 89 -4.46 -7.20 -6.66
N LEU A 90 -4.16 -7.33 -5.37
CA LEU A 90 -2.89 -6.87 -4.82
C LEU A 90 -1.74 -7.68 -5.42
N PRO A 91 -0.60 -7.04 -5.71
CA PRO A 91 0.64 -7.75 -5.99
C PRO A 91 1.01 -8.71 -4.85
N ASP A 92 1.72 -9.79 -5.16
CA ASP A 92 2.09 -10.83 -4.18
C ASP A 92 2.92 -10.29 -3.00
N ASP A 93 3.69 -9.23 -3.23
CA ASP A 93 4.53 -8.53 -2.26
C ASP A 93 3.81 -7.39 -1.53
N VAL A 94 2.49 -7.31 -1.62
CA VAL A 94 1.68 -6.23 -1.04
C VAL A 94 0.51 -6.81 -0.23
N GLU A 95 0.28 -6.25 0.96
CA GLU A 95 -0.80 -6.62 1.87
C GLU A 95 -1.52 -5.37 2.41
N SER A 96 -2.80 -5.50 2.73
CA SER A 96 -3.55 -4.45 3.44
C SER A 96 -3.15 -4.44 4.91
N GLY A 97 -2.57 -3.35 5.40
CA GLY A 97 -2.18 -3.18 6.80
C GLY A 97 -3.30 -2.65 7.70
N GLY A 98 -4.42 -2.21 7.12
CA GLY A 98 -5.55 -1.62 7.84
C GLY A 98 -6.88 -1.95 7.19
N THR A 99 -7.86 -1.05 7.35
CA THR A 99 -9.17 -1.21 6.73
C THR A 99 -9.09 -0.91 5.23
N PRO A 100 -9.31 -1.89 4.33
CA PRO A 100 -9.16 -1.69 2.89
C PRO A 100 -10.33 -0.91 2.27
N VAL A 101 -11.38 -0.63 3.04
CA VAL A 101 -12.61 0.02 2.59
C VAL A 101 -12.94 1.18 3.52
N VAL A 102 -13.24 2.33 2.95
CA VAL A 102 -13.59 3.54 3.69
C VAL A 102 -14.72 4.28 3.00
N GLU A 103 -15.54 4.96 3.79
CA GLU A 103 -16.69 5.70 3.28
C GLU A 103 -16.58 7.17 3.66
N LEU A 104 -16.92 8.04 2.71
CA LEU A 104 -16.79 9.49 2.84
C LEU A 104 -17.85 10.19 2.00
N ALA A 105 -18.17 11.43 2.36
CA ALA A 105 -19.01 12.32 1.56
C ALA A 105 -18.22 13.61 1.27
N LEU A 106 -18.27 14.06 0.03
CA LEU A 106 -17.52 15.23 -0.44
C LEU A 106 -18.47 16.31 -0.92
N THR A 107 -18.15 17.58 -0.64
CA THR A 107 -18.90 18.71 -1.20
C THR A 107 -18.56 18.89 -2.67
N GLU A 108 -19.38 19.66 -3.39
CA GLU A 108 -19.12 19.96 -4.79
C GLU A 108 -17.75 20.60 -5.01
N GLY A 109 -17.01 20.10 -5.99
CA GLY A 109 -15.68 20.55 -6.38
C GLY A 109 -14.56 20.17 -5.41
N ALA A 110 -14.85 19.44 -4.34
CA ALA A 110 -13.85 19.06 -3.36
C ALA A 110 -12.83 18.06 -3.93
N ILE A 111 -11.60 18.20 -3.47
CA ILE A 111 -10.54 17.20 -3.62
C ILE A 111 -10.43 16.50 -2.28
N GLY A 112 -11.13 15.37 -2.13
CA GLY A 112 -11.00 14.53 -0.96
C GLY A 112 -9.60 13.91 -0.89
N PHE A 113 -9.14 13.58 0.32
CA PHE A 113 -7.91 12.84 0.52
C PHE A 113 -8.14 11.65 1.45
N ARG A 114 -7.60 10.50 1.10
CA ARG A 114 -7.61 9.33 1.96
C ARG A 114 -6.31 8.54 1.87
N ARG A 115 -5.77 8.18 3.03
CA ARG A 115 -4.65 7.25 3.17
C ARG A 115 -5.17 5.85 3.46
N PHE A 116 -4.60 4.85 2.81
CA PHE A 116 -4.74 3.45 3.16
C PHE A 116 -3.40 2.91 3.61
N ASP A 117 -3.42 2.16 4.70
CA ASP A 117 -2.24 1.49 5.22
C ASP A 117 -1.97 0.23 4.40
N VAL A 118 -0.83 0.24 3.71
CA VAL A 118 -0.37 -0.84 2.85
C VAL A 118 1.02 -1.26 3.29
N LEU A 119 1.22 -2.57 3.41
CA LEU A 119 2.48 -3.20 3.75
C LEU A 119 3.08 -3.78 2.48
N LYS A 120 4.33 -3.42 2.17
CA LYS A 120 5.06 -3.94 1.01
C LYS A 120 6.27 -4.73 1.48
N GLY A 121 6.41 -5.96 1.01
CA GLY A 121 7.49 -6.87 1.35
C GLY A 121 7.04 -8.33 1.33
N SER A 122 7.91 -9.20 1.82
CA SER A 122 7.66 -10.65 1.87
C SER A 122 6.68 -11.01 2.99
N LYS A 123 6.04 -12.18 2.84
CA LYS A 123 5.20 -12.81 3.86
C LYS A 123 5.99 -13.98 4.44
N VAL A 124 6.18 -13.99 5.76
CA VAL A 124 6.99 -15.01 6.44
C VAL A 124 6.32 -15.52 7.69
N VAL A 125 6.57 -16.79 7.98
CA VAL A 125 6.28 -17.39 9.28
C VAL A 125 7.59 -17.45 10.05
N ALA A 126 7.64 -16.78 11.19
CA ALA A 126 8.82 -16.75 12.05
C ALA A 126 8.52 -17.37 13.41
N ILE A 127 9.51 -17.99 14.04
CA ILE A 127 9.53 -18.27 15.48
C ILE A 127 10.45 -17.24 16.11
N LEU A 128 9.90 -16.42 17.01
CA LEU A 128 10.65 -15.44 17.77
C LEU A 128 11.11 -16.09 19.09
N SER A 129 12.42 -16.18 19.31
CA SER A 129 12.98 -16.83 20.50
C SER A 129 14.05 -15.95 21.16
N GLN A 130 13.96 -15.79 22.48
CA GLN A 130 14.94 -15.06 23.28
C GLN A 130 16.21 -15.92 23.50
N GLU A 131 17.32 -15.29 23.91
CA GLU A 131 18.59 -16.00 24.14
C GLU A 131 18.51 -17.12 25.19
N ASP A 132 17.56 -17.04 26.11
CA ASP A 132 17.30 -18.06 27.13
C ASP A 132 16.26 -19.11 26.73
N GLY A 133 15.85 -19.12 25.45
CA GLY A 133 14.88 -20.07 24.91
C GLY A 133 13.42 -19.75 25.23
N ARG A 134 13.14 -18.66 25.96
CA ARG A 134 11.77 -18.16 26.14
C ARG A 134 11.26 -17.51 24.86
N HIS A 135 9.94 -17.44 24.71
CA HIS A 135 9.29 -16.84 23.55
C HIS A 135 8.56 -15.56 23.98
N PRO A 136 8.43 -14.55 23.10
CA PRO A 136 7.48 -13.46 23.31
C PRO A 136 6.08 -14.03 23.56
N PRO A 137 5.28 -13.40 24.43
CA PRO A 137 3.97 -13.90 24.79
C PRO A 137 2.99 -13.81 23.62
N PHE A 138 1.94 -14.63 23.67
CA PHE A 138 0.78 -14.49 22.79
C PHE A 138 0.24 -13.05 22.83
N GLY A 139 -0.07 -12.49 21.66
CA GLY A 139 -0.58 -11.13 21.53
C GLY A 139 0.51 -10.05 21.48
N ALA A 140 1.79 -10.40 21.59
CA ALA A 140 2.87 -9.45 21.33
C ALA A 140 2.81 -9.00 19.85
N THR A 141 3.00 -7.70 19.59
CA THR A 141 2.95 -7.15 18.24
C THR A 141 4.35 -6.88 17.72
N VAL A 142 4.56 -7.07 16.41
CA VAL A 142 5.85 -6.90 15.75
C VAL A 142 5.74 -5.71 14.81
N HIS A 143 6.60 -4.72 15.04
CA HIS A 143 6.57 -3.45 14.32
C HIS A 143 7.86 -3.24 13.54
N ASN A 144 7.77 -2.54 12.41
CA ASN A 144 8.96 -2.07 11.70
C ASN A 144 9.47 -0.71 12.21
N ALA A 145 10.53 -0.19 11.59
CA ALA A 145 11.10 1.12 11.92
C ALA A 145 10.15 2.31 11.69
N LYS A 146 9.05 2.13 10.95
CA LYS A 146 8.00 3.14 10.74
C LYS A 146 6.83 2.99 11.74
N ASP A 147 6.98 2.16 12.77
CA ASP A 147 5.95 1.86 13.76
C ASP A 147 4.68 1.26 13.13
N ARG A 148 4.85 0.51 12.02
CA ARG A 148 3.76 -0.24 11.40
C ARG A 148 3.77 -1.66 11.91
N GLU A 149 2.63 -2.12 12.40
CA GLU A 149 2.42 -3.50 12.78
C GLU A 149 2.51 -4.39 11.53
N LEU A 150 3.46 -5.33 11.54
CA LEU A 150 3.65 -6.31 10.49
C LEU A 150 2.97 -7.64 10.81
N GLY A 151 2.63 -7.85 12.08
CA GLY A 151 1.98 -9.05 12.57
C GLY A 151 1.99 -9.17 14.09
N MET A 152 1.44 -10.30 14.54
CA MET A 152 1.27 -10.61 15.96
C MET A 152 1.82 -12.01 16.27
N VAL A 153 2.33 -12.16 17.49
CA VAL A 153 2.84 -13.42 18.02
C VAL A 153 1.67 -14.27 18.53
N SER A 154 1.64 -15.51 18.08
CA SER A 154 0.76 -16.59 18.47
C SER A 154 1.49 -17.54 19.45
N ASP A 155 1.04 -18.79 19.53
CA ASP A 155 1.58 -19.77 20.46
C ASP A 155 3.04 -20.12 20.15
N SER A 156 3.82 -20.38 21.21
CA SER A 156 5.23 -20.78 21.12
C SER A 156 6.12 -19.83 20.31
N GLY A 157 5.83 -18.52 20.34
CA GLY A 157 6.60 -17.50 19.64
C GLY A 157 6.40 -17.46 18.13
N LEU A 158 5.43 -18.21 17.59
CA LEU A 158 5.11 -18.20 16.18
C LEU A 158 4.52 -16.84 15.78
N ALA A 159 5.02 -16.21 14.73
CA ALA A 159 4.51 -14.94 14.22
C ALA A 159 4.31 -15.02 12.71
N TRP A 160 3.14 -14.57 12.25
CA TRP A 160 2.86 -14.35 10.84
C TRP A 160 3.18 -12.90 10.53
N LEU A 161 4.25 -12.67 9.77
CA LEU A 161 4.72 -11.32 9.44
C LEU A 161 4.47 -11.05 7.96
N THR A 162 3.94 -9.87 7.67
CA THR A 162 3.64 -9.41 6.32
C THR A 162 4.35 -8.10 6.04
N GLY A 163 4.80 -7.91 4.81
CA GLY A 163 5.50 -6.69 4.42
C GLY A 163 6.90 -6.55 5.03
N VAL A 164 7.58 -7.67 5.33
CA VAL A 164 8.96 -7.64 5.83
C VAL A 164 9.97 -7.51 4.69
N ASN A 165 11.05 -6.79 4.93
CA ASN A 165 12.13 -6.59 3.96
C ASN A 165 13.44 -7.23 4.45
N PRO A 166 14.35 -7.62 3.53
CA PRO A 166 15.69 -8.08 3.88
C PRO A 166 16.45 -7.08 4.74
N ASP A 167 17.23 -7.57 5.70
CA ASP A 167 18.02 -6.76 6.65
C ASP A 167 17.20 -5.76 7.49
N GLU A 168 15.87 -5.86 7.48
CA GLU A 168 15.00 -5.00 8.25
C GLU A 168 15.06 -5.34 9.74
N ARG A 169 15.12 -4.30 10.58
CA ARG A 169 15.00 -4.44 12.03
C ARG A 169 13.54 -4.31 12.43
N LEU A 170 13.06 -5.26 13.21
CA LEU A 170 11.72 -5.24 13.77
C LEU A 170 11.79 -5.17 15.29
N THR A 171 10.84 -4.46 15.87
CA THR A 171 10.70 -4.30 17.31
C THR A 171 9.48 -5.08 17.78
N VAL A 172 9.65 -5.90 18.81
CA VAL A 172 8.57 -6.67 19.41
C VAL A 172 8.09 -5.97 20.66
N HIS A 173 6.79 -5.66 20.69
CA HIS A 173 6.12 -4.93 21.75
C HIS A 173 5.18 -5.85 22.53
N TRP A 174 5.30 -5.85 23.85
CA TRP A 174 4.29 -6.39 24.75
C TRP A 174 4.31 -5.63 26.08
N SER A 175 3.25 -5.78 26.87
CA SER A 175 3.09 -5.05 28.13
C SER A 175 3.27 -3.52 27.97
N GLY A 176 2.83 -2.97 26.83
CA GLY A 176 2.86 -1.53 26.53
C GLY A 176 4.25 -0.94 26.25
N SER A 177 5.29 -1.75 26.00
CA SER A 177 6.64 -1.25 25.70
C SER A 177 7.38 -2.14 24.70
N ALA A 178 8.40 -1.56 24.05
CA ALA A 178 9.37 -2.31 23.26
C ALA A 178 10.26 -3.16 24.18
N GLN A 179 10.38 -4.45 23.86
CA GLN A 179 11.01 -5.42 24.75
C GLN A 179 12.18 -6.15 24.10
N CYS A 180 12.06 -6.52 22.82
CA CYS A 180 13.18 -7.05 22.06
C CYS A 180 13.16 -6.63 20.59
N GLU A 181 14.32 -6.71 19.95
CA GLU A 181 14.53 -6.47 18.52
C GLU A 181 14.92 -7.77 17.82
N VAL A 182 14.45 -7.92 16.58
CA VAL A 182 14.86 -8.98 15.65
C VAL A 182 15.35 -8.35 14.35
N VAL A 183 16.23 -9.06 13.65
CA VAL A 183 16.75 -8.62 12.34
C VAL A 183 16.44 -9.70 11.31
N LEU A 184 15.82 -9.29 10.21
CA LEU A 184 15.53 -10.20 9.09
C LEU A 184 16.83 -10.57 8.37
N PRO A 185 16.99 -11.83 7.94
CA PRO A 185 18.12 -12.23 7.13
C PRO A 185 18.08 -11.55 5.75
N ARG A 186 19.26 -11.42 5.11
CA ARG A 186 19.39 -10.93 3.72
C ARG A 186 18.56 -11.70 2.71
N VAL A 187 18.46 -13.01 2.93
CA VAL A 187 17.68 -13.91 2.08
C VAL A 187 16.56 -14.45 2.94
N ILE A 188 15.34 -14.08 2.56
CA ILE A 188 14.12 -14.55 3.22
C ILE A 188 13.69 -15.85 2.52
N PRO A 189 13.84 -17.02 3.16
CA PRO A 189 13.39 -18.28 2.59
C PRO A 189 11.86 -18.36 2.59
N ALA A 190 11.32 -19.23 1.73
CA ALA A 190 9.89 -19.55 1.73
C ALA A 190 9.48 -20.45 2.92
N GLN A 191 10.45 -21.03 3.64
CA GLN A 191 10.21 -21.82 4.84
C GLN A 191 10.19 -20.96 6.11
N GLN A 192 9.80 -21.59 7.21
CA GLN A 192 9.77 -21.00 8.54
C GLN A 192 11.14 -20.51 8.99
N LEU A 193 11.19 -19.30 9.52
CA LEU A 193 12.39 -18.65 10.04
C LEU A 193 12.49 -18.76 11.56
N LEU A 194 13.68 -18.95 12.09
CA LEU A 194 13.97 -18.71 13.51
C LEU A 194 14.64 -17.35 13.64
N LEU A 195 14.01 -16.42 14.37
CA LEU A 195 14.50 -15.07 14.57
C LEU A 195 14.89 -14.88 16.05
N PRO A 196 16.19 -14.77 16.37
CA PRO A 196 16.64 -14.47 17.73
C PRO A 196 16.20 -13.06 18.16
N CYS A 197 15.42 -12.97 19.23
CA CYS A 197 14.94 -11.72 19.82
C CYS A 197 15.90 -11.22 20.89
N LYS A 198 16.61 -10.13 20.59
CA LYS A 198 17.59 -9.52 21.50
C LYS A 198 16.92 -8.44 22.33
N PRO A 199 17.13 -8.36 23.66
CA PRO A 199 16.55 -7.31 24.48
C PRO A 199 16.86 -5.92 23.93
N VAL A 200 15.88 -5.01 23.94
CA VAL A 200 16.13 -3.61 23.57
C VAL A 200 17.08 -3.02 24.59
N THR A 201 18.30 -2.67 24.18
CA THR A 201 19.23 -1.92 25.03
C THR A 201 18.66 -0.54 25.30
N ARG A 202 18.12 -0.31 26.50
CA ARG A 202 17.87 1.05 27.00
C ARG A 202 19.23 1.70 27.26
N GLY A 203 19.60 2.64 26.40
CA GLY A 203 20.66 3.60 26.68
C GLY A 203 20.27 4.56 27.80
#